data_AF-A0A538H567-F1
#
_entry.id   AF-A0A538H567-F1
#
_cell.length_a   1.000
_cell.length_b   1.000
_cell.length_c   1.000
_cell.angle_alpha   90.00
_cell.angle_beta   90.00
_cell.angle_gamma   90.00
#
_symmetry.space_group_name_H-M   'P 1'
#
loop_
_entity.id
_entity.type
_entity.pdbx_description
1 polymer ?
#
loop_
_entity_poly.entity_id
_entity_poly.type
_entity_poly.pdbx_seq_one_letter_code
_entity_poly.pdbx_strand_id
1 'polypeptide(L)'
;MPTSRKRVPGTTKKSRTPITEELAEELAREAEAGYDLSKGRRVGRRSLAGGTGKSPRLNFRITPDLYAEASERAEREGKTVSQLARDALEQYVTK
;
A
#
# COMPACT_ATOMS: atom_id res chain seq x y z
N MET A 1 -1.94 -19.30 2.14
CA MET A 1 -2.29 -18.79 0.80
C MET A 1 -3.14 -17.52 0.93
N PRO A 2 -2.61 -16.30 0.74
CA PRO A 2 -3.46 -15.12 0.71
C PRO A 2 -4.11 -14.98 -0.68
N THR A 3 -5.44 -15.09 -0.76
CA THR A 3 -6.21 -14.88 -1.98
C THR A 3 -6.38 -13.38 -2.26
N SER A 4 -5.33 -12.76 -2.81
CA SER A 4 -5.44 -11.42 -3.39
C SER A 4 -6.32 -11.46 -4.64
N ARG A 5 -7.63 -11.19 -4.48
CA ARG A 5 -8.55 -11.03 -5.62
C ARG A 5 -8.14 -9.81 -6.46
N LYS A 6 -7.84 -10.03 -7.74
CA LYS A 6 -7.44 -8.97 -8.71
C LYS A 6 -8.46 -7.82 -8.70
N ARG A 7 -7.95 -6.59 -8.73
CA ARG A 7 -8.77 -5.37 -8.86
C ARG A 7 -9.14 -5.20 -10.34
N VAL A 8 -10.41 -4.91 -10.62
CA VAL A 8 -10.87 -4.58 -11.97
C VAL A 8 -10.80 -3.05 -12.12
N PRO A 9 -10.04 -2.52 -13.10
CA PRO A 9 -10.00 -1.08 -13.38
C PRO A 9 -11.41 -0.53 -13.66
N GLY A 10 -11.67 0.73 -13.31
CA GLY A 10 -12.97 1.37 -13.58
C GLY A 10 -14.14 0.85 -12.77
N THR A 11 -13.91 0.22 -11.61
CA THR A 11 -14.98 -0.25 -10.71
C THR A 11 -14.81 0.30 -9.29
N THR A 12 -15.92 0.49 -8.57
CA THR A 12 -15.90 0.91 -7.17
C THR A 12 -15.30 -0.18 -6.27
N LYS A 13 -14.57 0.21 -5.22
CA LYS A 13 -13.86 -0.73 -4.35
C LYS A 13 -14.80 -1.64 -3.56
N LYS A 14 -15.96 -1.14 -3.14
CA LYS A 14 -16.90 -1.84 -2.24
C LYS A 14 -17.85 -2.76 -3.00
N SER A 15 -18.48 -2.27 -4.08
CA SER A 15 -19.51 -3.00 -4.81
C SER A 15 -19.05 -3.56 -6.16
N ARG A 16 -17.84 -3.22 -6.64
CA ARG A 16 -17.37 -3.56 -8.00
C ARG A 16 -18.28 -3.04 -9.11
N THR A 17 -19.07 -2.01 -8.83
CA THR A 17 -19.93 -1.37 -9.83
C THR A 17 -19.05 -0.59 -10.81
N PRO A 18 -19.27 -0.70 -12.13
CA PRO A 18 -18.61 0.15 -13.11
C PRO A 18 -18.77 1.63 -12.79
N ILE A 19 -17.71 2.40 -12.93
CA ILE A 19 -17.75 3.86 -12.83
C ILE A 19 -18.23 4.38 -14.18
N THR A 20 -19.53 4.64 -14.28
CA THR A 20 -20.15 5.33 -15.41
C THR A 20 -20.01 6.84 -15.24
N GLU A 21 -20.21 7.61 -16.31
CA GLU A 21 -20.21 9.08 -16.27
C GLU A 21 -21.28 9.60 -15.29
N GLU A 22 -22.47 9.01 -15.32
CA GLU A 22 -23.57 9.32 -14.40
C GLU A 22 -23.18 9.12 -12.93
N LEU A 23 -22.52 7.99 -12.61
CA LEU A 23 -22.04 7.72 -11.26
C LEU A 23 -20.90 8.68 -10.87
N ALA A 24 -20.06 9.08 -11.82
CA ALA A 24 -19.02 10.07 -11.57
C ALA A 24 -19.63 11.45 -11.23
N GLU A 25 -20.64 11.89 -11.97
CA GLU A 25 -21.38 13.14 -11.71
C GLU A 25 -22.11 13.11 -10.36
N GLU A 26 -22.75 11.98 -10.01
CA GLU A 26 -23.39 11.81 -8.71
C GLU A 26 -22.38 11.96 -7.56
N LEU A 27 -21.24 11.26 -7.66
CA LEU A 27 -20.17 11.34 -6.66
C LEU A 27 -19.55 12.73 -6.58
N ALA A 28 -19.47 13.46 -7.70
CA ALA A 28 -19.01 14.85 -7.73
C ALA A 28 -19.99 15.76 -6.99
N ARG A 29 -21.29 15.67 -7.28
CA ARG A 29 -22.34 16.44 -6.57
C ARG A 29 -22.34 16.15 -5.07
N GLU A 30 -22.19 14.89 -4.68
CA GLU A 30 -22.08 14.49 -3.26
C GLU A 30 -20.85 15.16 -2.60
N ALA A 31 -19.71 15.19 -3.29
CA ALA A 31 -18.51 15.83 -2.77
C ALA A 31 -18.63 17.36 -2.65
N GLU A 32 -19.26 18.01 -3.63
CA GLU A 32 -19.53 19.45 -3.62
C GLU A 32 -20.54 19.86 -2.55
N ALA A 33 -21.54 19.01 -2.27
CA ALA A 33 -22.50 19.21 -1.18
C ALA A 33 -21.83 19.16 0.22
N GLY A 34 -20.64 18.56 0.31
CA GLY A 34 -19.82 18.49 1.50
C GLY A 34 -20.12 17.28 2.37
N TYR A 35 -19.07 16.70 2.95
CA TYR A 35 -19.16 15.57 3.86
C TYR A 35 -19.14 16.01 5.32
N ASP A 36 -19.97 15.38 6.15
CA ASP A 36 -19.90 15.50 7.60
C ASP A 36 -18.65 14.78 8.14
N LEU A 37 -17.58 15.56 8.37
CA LEU A 37 -16.30 15.06 8.83
C LEU A 37 -16.33 14.49 10.25
N SER A 38 -17.37 14.77 11.05
CA SER A 38 -17.54 14.17 12.38
C SER A 38 -17.76 12.65 12.31
N LYS A 39 -18.34 12.16 11.20
CA LYS A 39 -18.54 10.73 10.91
C LYS A 39 -17.30 10.08 10.29
N GLY A 40 -16.32 10.88 9.89
CA GLY A 40 -15.10 10.42 9.24
C GLY A 40 -14.07 9.89 10.23
N ARG A 41 -13.81 8.58 10.22
CA ARG A 41 -12.64 8.02 10.92
C ARG A 41 -11.38 8.31 10.08
N ARG A 42 -10.41 9.06 10.62
CA ARG A 42 -9.07 9.22 10.03
C ARG A 42 -8.31 7.89 10.08
N VAL A 43 -8.60 7.00 9.15
CA VAL A 43 -7.81 5.79 8.94
C VAL A 43 -6.62 6.20 8.08
N GLY A 44 -5.52 6.60 8.71
CA GLY A 44 -4.24 6.74 8.02
C GLY A 44 -3.85 5.45 7.30
N ARG A 45 -2.77 5.48 6.51
CA ARG A 45 -2.26 4.28 5.81
C ARG A 45 -2.09 3.14 6.82
N ARG A 46 -2.71 1.98 6.56
CA ARG A 46 -2.66 0.81 7.46
C ARG A 46 -1.21 0.41 7.73
N SER A 47 -0.91 0.06 8.98
CA SER A 47 0.38 -0.49 9.38
C SER A 47 0.68 -1.78 8.65
N LEU A 48 1.96 -2.07 8.38
CA LEU A 48 2.40 -3.36 7.82
C LEU A 48 2.09 -4.54 8.76
N ALA A 49 1.91 -4.29 10.06
CA ALA A 49 1.58 -5.30 11.08
C ALA A 49 0.07 -5.58 11.23
N GLY A 50 -0.80 -5.05 10.35
CA GLY A 50 -2.25 -5.30 10.41
C GLY A 50 -3.03 -4.56 11.52
N GLY A 51 -2.34 -3.84 12.42
CA GLY A 51 -2.95 -3.06 13.51
C GLY A 51 -2.97 -1.54 13.31
N THR A 52 -3.53 -0.83 14.29
CA THR A 52 -3.45 0.63 14.43
C THR A 52 -2.15 1.00 15.14
N GLY A 53 -1.09 1.30 14.36
CA GLY A 53 0.19 1.77 14.90
C GLY A 53 1.17 2.15 13.79
N LYS A 54 1.98 3.20 13.99
CA LYS A 54 3.07 3.52 13.05
C LYS A 54 4.08 2.38 13.07
N SER A 55 4.37 1.78 11.92
CA SER A 55 5.47 0.82 11.83
C SER A 55 6.78 1.53 12.21
N PRO A 56 7.61 0.94 13.08
CA PRO A 56 8.93 1.49 13.39
C PRO A 56 9.74 1.62 12.10
N ARG A 57 10.41 2.75 11.91
CA ARG A 57 11.21 3.04 10.72
C ARG A 57 12.68 2.84 11.08
N LEU A 58 13.35 1.94 10.37
CA LEU A 58 14.79 1.77 10.44
C LEU A 58 15.41 2.48 9.22
N ASN A 59 16.30 3.44 9.45
CA ASN A 59 17.08 4.09 8.40
C ASN A 59 18.55 3.68 8.57
N PHE A 60 19.17 3.18 7.51
CA PHE A 60 20.58 2.78 7.49
C PHE A 60 21.30 3.42 6.31
N ARG A 61 22.58 3.70 6.49
CA ARG A 61 23.46 4.13 5.40
C ARG A 61 24.10 2.88 4.78
N ILE A 62 24.16 2.87 3.46
CA ILE A 62 24.79 1.81 2.67
C ILE A 62 25.62 2.45 1.57
N THR A 63 26.57 1.68 1.04
CA THR A 63 27.35 2.09 -0.11
C THR A 63 26.46 2.11 -1.37
N PRO A 64 26.81 2.92 -2.39
CA PRO A 64 26.11 2.93 -3.67
C PRO A 64 26.10 1.55 -4.34
N ASP A 65 27.21 0.83 -4.28
CA ASP A 65 27.35 -0.50 -4.89
C ASP A 65 26.38 -1.52 -4.29
N LEU A 66 26.25 -1.52 -2.96
CA LEU A 66 25.32 -2.39 -2.26
C LEU A 66 23.86 -2.06 -2.61
N TYR A 67 23.54 -0.77 -2.82
CA TYR A 67 22.21 -0.38 -3.26
C TYR A 67 21.92 -0.88 -4.68
N ALA A 68 22.88 -0.79 -5.59
CA ALA A 68 22.75 -1.28 -6.96
C ALA A 68 22.50 -2.80 -6.97
N GLU A 69 23.33 -3.58 -6.26
CA GLU A 69 23.14 -5.03 -6.14
C GLU A 69 21.79 -5.41 -5.52
N ALA A 70 21.37 -4.69 -4.48
CA ALA A 70 20.07 -4.90 -3.85
C ALA A 70 18.90 -4.58 -4.79
N SER A 71 19.04 -3.54 -5.63
CA SER A 71 18.03 -3.17 -6.63
C SER A 71 17.88 -4.25 -7.69
N GLU A 72 19.00 -4.68 -8.29
CA GLU A 72 18.97 -5.75 -9.29
C GLU A 72 18.39 -7.05 -8.73
N ARG A 73 18.77 -7.41 -7.50
CA ARG A 73 18.22 -8.59 -6.83
C ARG A 73 16.72 -8.46 -6.57
N ALA A 74 16.27 -7.30 -6.11
CA ALA A 74 14.85 -7.05 -5.88
C ALA A 74 14.05 -7.16 -7.19
N GLU A 75 14.57 -6.63 -8.29
CA GLU A 75 13.95 -6.75 -9.62
C GLU A 75 13.84 -8.20 -10.08
N ARG A 76 14.91 -8.99 -9.95
CA ARG A 76 14.89 -10.44 -10.29
C ARG A 76 13.86 -11.22 -9.47
N GLU A 77 13.67 -10.85 -8.20
CA GLU A 77 12.70 -11.50 -7.30
C GLU A 77 11.28 -10.92 -7.42
N GLY A 78 11.05 -9.90 -8.26
CA GLY A 78 9.76 -9.20 -8.36
C GLY A 78 9.36 -8.47 -7.07
N LYS A 79 10.35 -8.07 -6.27
CA LYS A 79 10.18 -7.41 -4.98
C LYS A 79 10.64 -5.95 -5.05
N THR A 80 10.23 -5.17 -4.06
CA THR A 80 10.82 -3.85 -3.80
C THR A 80 12.08 -3.99 -2.94
N VAL A 81 13.02 -3.05 -3.06
CA VAL A 81 14.22 -2.99 -2.19
C VAL A 81 13.84 -3.01 -0.71
N SER A 82 12.75 -2.33 -0.32
CA SER A 82 12.25 -2.36 1.06
C SER A 82 11.65 -3.70 1.48
N GLN A 83 11.14 -4.51 0.57
CA GLN A 83 10.73 -5.90 0.88
C GLN A 83 11.95 -6.78 1.06
N LEU A 84 12.92 -6.71 0.14
CA LEU A 84 14.17 -7.46 0.23
C LEU A 84 14.91 -7.16 1.54
N ALA A 85 15.00 -5.88 1.94
CA ALA A 85 15.62 -5.49 3.20
C ALA A 85 14.89 -6.04 4.44
N ARG A 86 13.55 -6.13 4.40
CA ARG A 86 12.77 -6.73 5.49
C ARG A 86 13.01 -8.23 5.57
N ASP A 87 12.95 -8.93 4.45
CA ASP A 87 13.21 -10.38 4.38
C ASP A 87 14.62 -10.72 4.88
N ALA A 88 15.63 -9.94 4.47
CA ALA A 88 17.02 -10.12 4.91
C ALA A 88 17.18 -9.88 6.41
N LEU A 89 16.56 -8.82 6.95
CA LEU A 89 16.61 -8.53 8.38
C LEU A 89 15.92 -9.63 9.20
N GLU A 90 14.74 -10.10 8.77
CA GLU A 90 14.00 -11.18 9.43
C GLU A 90 14.79 -12.50 9.43
N GLN A 91 15.43 -12.85 8.30
CA GLN A 91 16.30 -14.01 8.19
C GLN A 91 17.55 -13.90 9.08
N TYR A 92 18.09 -12.70 9.28
CA TYR A 92 19.27 -12.48 10.11
C TYR A 92 18.98 -12.56 11.60
N VAL A 93 17.84 -12.02 12.08
CA VAL A 93 17.49 -12.01 13.51
C VAL A 93 16.79 -13.28 14.00
N THR A 94 16.22 -14.07 13.10
CA THR A 94 15.49 -15.31 13.44
C THR A 94 16.38 -16.56 13.27
N LYS A 95 17.60 -16.40 12.75
CA LYS A 95 18.65 -17.41 12.80
C LYS A 95 19.37 -17.39 14.13
#